data_AF-K2R648-F1
#
_entry.id   AF-K2R648-F1
#
_cell.length_a   1.000
_cell.length_b   1.000
_cell.length_c   1.000
_cell.angle_alpha   90.00
_cell.angle_beta   90.00
_cell.angle_gamma   90.00
#
_symmetry.space_group_name_H-M   'P 1'
#
loop_
_entity.id
_entity.type
_entity.pdbx_description
1 polymer ?
#
loop_
_entity_poly.entity_id
_entity_poly.type
_entity_poly.pdbx_seq_one_letter_code
_entity_poly.pdbx_strand_id
1 'polypeptide(L)' 'MLYLIQKDDLNDYLELSEVVDYDNPEIQLKASELAHGLEKVEIAKTIYHFVRDEIDHFLDMEVMK' A
#
# COMPACT_ATOMS: atom_id res chain seq x y z
N MET A 1 -11.46 19.28 9.81
CA MET A 1 -12.60 18.41 9.43
C MET A 1 -12.07 17.47 8.36
N LEU A 2 -11.81 16.20 8.71
CA LEU A 2 -11.34 15.23 7.72
C LEU A 2 -12.53 14.85 6.83
N TYR A 3 -12.50 15.25 5.56
CA TYR A 3 -13.35 14.64 4.55
C TYR A 3 -12.75 13.28 4.25
N LEU A 4 -13.32 12.21 4.83
CA LEU A 4 -13.05 10.88 4.32
C LEU A 4 -13.63 10.82 2.91
N ILE A 5 -12.79 10.50 1.92
CA ILE A 5 -13.24 10.23 0.56
C ILE A 5 -14.01 8.91 0.64
N GLN A 6 -15.32 9.01 0.87
CA GLN A 6 -16.22 7.88 0.87
C GLN A 6 -16.70 7.68 -0.56
N LYS A 7 -16.43 6.51 -1.11
CA LYS A 7 -16.95 6.07 -2.41
C LYS A 7 -18.20 5.22 -2.18
N ASP A 8 -19.16 5.33 -3.09
CA ASP A 8 -20.38 4.54 -3.05
C ASP A 8 -20.10 3.07 -3.44
N ASP A 9 -19.13 2.84 -4.32
CA ASP A 9 -18.62 1.53 -4.69
C ASP A 9 -17.22 1.29 -4.09
N LEU A 10 -17.01 0.13 -3.49
CA LEU A 10 -15.71 -0.26 -2.94
C LEU A 10 -14.67 -0.50 -4.04
N ASN A 11 -15.09 -0.86 -5.25
CA ASN A 11 -14.18 -1.08 -6.37
C ASN A 11 -13.49 0.21 -6.82
N ASP A 12 -14.09 1.38 -6.57
CA ASP A 12 -13.49 2.68 -6.87
C ASP A 12 -12.16 2.90 -6.13
N TYR A 13 -11.92 2.22 -5.00
CA TYR A 13 -10.65 2.28 -4.27
C TYR A 13 -9.53 1.46 -4.92
N LEU A 14 -9.87 0.61 -5.90
CA LEU A 14 -8.93 -0.25 -6.61
C LEU A 14 -8.58 0.31 -8.00
N GLU A 15 -9.17 1.43 -8.41
CA GLU A 15 -8.91 2.05 -9.70
C GLU A 15 -7.50 2.62 -9.79
N LEU A 16 -6.91 2.47 -10.99
CA LEU A 16 -5.67 3.14 -11.33
C LEU A 16 -5.85 4.65 -11.28
N SER A 17 -4.81 5.35 -10.84
CA SER A 17 -4.78 6.80 -10.80
C SER A 17 -3.35 7.30 -11.00
N GLU A 18 -3.18 8.62 -11.05
CA GLU A 18 -1.85 9.24 -11.09
C GLU A 18 -0.97 8.89 -9.87
N VAL A 19 -1.57 8.40 -8.78
CA VAL A 19 -0.88 8.07 -7.52
C VAL A 19 -0.95 6.59 -7.13
N VAL A 20 -1.81 5.80 -7.76
CA VAL A 20 -1.95 4.34 -7.53
C VAL A 20 -1.83 3.63 -8.86
N ASP A 21 -0.71 2.94 -9.07
CA ASP A 21 -0.40 2.22 -10.31
C ASP A 21 -0.21 0.71 -10.06
N TYR A 22 -1.30 0.02 -9.70
CA TYR A 22 -1.26 -1.42 -9.46
C TYR A 22 -0.91 -2.25 -10.71
N ASP A 23 -1.08 -1.70 -11.91
CA ASP A 23 -0.79 -2.40 -13.17
C ASP A 23 0.71 -2.47 -13.47
N ASN A 24 1.53 -1.76 -12.70
CA ASN A 24 2.98 -1.90 -12.77
C ASN A 24 3.42 -3.35 -12.43
N PRO A 25 4.10 -4.06 -13.35
CA PRO A 25 4.50 -5.46 -13.14
C PRO A 25 5.37 -5.67 -11.90
N GLU A 26 6.20 -4.70 -11.53
CA GLU A 26 7.06 -4.79 -10.35
C GLU A 26 6.24 -4.72 -9.06
N ILE A 27 5.19 -3.90 -9.03
CA ILE A 27 4.25 -3.81 -7.90
C ILE A 27 3.47 -5.11 -7.75
N GLN A 28 2.98 -5.68 -8.86
CA GLN A 28 2.25 -6.96 -8.83
C GLN A 28 3.15 -8.11 -8.34
N LEU A 29 4.39 -8.18 -8.82
CA LEU A 29 5.36 -9.18 -8.39
C LEU A 29 5.61 -9.06 -6.88
N LYS A 30 5.91 -7.85 -6.40
CA LYS A 30 6.18 -7.61 -4.98
C LYS A 30 4.98 -7.92 -4.09
N ALA A 31 3.78 -7.53 -4.50
CA ALA A 31 2.54 -7.83 -3.78
C ALA A 31 2.30 -9.36 -3.71
N SER A 32 2.55 -10.08 -4.81
CA SER A 32 2.44 -11.54 -4.83
C SER A 32 3.46 -12.22 -3.91
N GLU A 33 4.70 -11.73 -3.87
CA GLU A 33 5.73 -12.23 -2.95
C GLU A 33 5.31 -12.05 -1.49
N LEU A 34 4.84 -10.85 -1.12
CA LEU A 34 4.44 -10.53 0.25
C LEU A 34 3.18 -11.27 0.70
N ALA A 35 2.29 -11.62 -0.23
CA ALA A 35 1.03 -12.29 0.07
C ALA A 35 1.12 -13.83 0.04
N HIS A 36 2.22 -14.40 -0.46
CA HIS A 36 2.29 -15.82 -0.78
C HIS A 36 2.02 -16.71 0.45
N GLY A 37 0.99 -17.56 0.36
CA GLY A 37 0.64 -18.52 1.40
C GLY A 37 0.02 -17.92 2.66
N LEU A 38 -0.36 -16.63 2.65
CA LEU A 38 -0.96 -15.94 3.79
C LEU A 38 -2.48 -15.78 3.66
N GLU A 39 -3.14 -15.70 4.81
CA GLU A 39 -4.55 -15.35 4.92
C GLU A 39 -4.77 -13.83 4.81
N LYS A 40 -5.97 -13.41 4.40
CA LYS A 40 -6.28 -12.00 4.07
C LYS A 40 -5.85 -10.96 5.12
N VAL A 41 -6.06 -11.25 6.40
CA VAL A 41 -5.68 -10.34 7.49
C VAL A 41 -4.16 -10.24 7.64
N GLU A 42 -3.45 -11.35 7.45
CA GLU A 42 -2.00 -11.37 7.51
C GLU A 42 -1.37 -10.72 6.27
N ILE A 43 -1.97 -10.87 5.09
CA ILE A 43 -1.57 -10.12 3.89
C ILE A 43 -1.60 -8.61 4.18
N ALA A 44 -2.70 -8.11 4.72
CA ALA A 44 -2.84 -6.68 5.01
C ALA A 44 -1.77 -6.17 6.00
N LYS A 45 -1.48 -6.94 7.05
CA LYS A 45 -0.44 -6.59 8.04
C LYS A 45 0.96 -6.62 7.41
N THR A 46 1.28 -7.67 6.67
CA THR A 46 2.59 -7.83 6.01
C THR A 46 2.86 -6.71 5.04
N ILE A 47 1.87 -6.36 4.19
CA ILE A 47 1.99 -5.25 3.23
C ILE A 47 2.16 -3.92 3.96
N TYR A 48 1.38 -3.67 5.02
CA TYR A 48 1.52 -2.45 5.83
C TYR A 48 2.92 -2.30 6.43
N HIS A 49 3.46 -3.38 7.00
CA HIS A 49 4.81 -3.37 7.59
C HIS A 49 5.88 -3.19 6.53
N PHE A 50 5.77 -3.83 5.37
CA PHE A 50 6.69 -3.61 4.26
C PHE A 50 6.73 -2.14 3.84
N VAL A 51 5.57 -1.51 3.62
CA VAL A 51 5.52 -0.10 3.25
C VAL A 51 6.16 0.77 4.34
N ARG A 52 5.80 0.57 5.61
CA ARG A 52 6.30 1.37 6.73
C ARG A 52 7.82 1.24 6.94
N ASP A 53 8.34 0.02 6.87
CA ASP A 53 9.69 -0.30 7.35
C ASP A 53 10.73 -0.36 6.22
N GLU A 54 10.33 -0.72 4.99
CA GLU A 54 11.25 -0.96 3.87
C GLU A 54 11.23 0.14 2.79
N ILE A 55 10.23 1.03 2.82
CA ILE A 55 10.17 2.18 1.91
C ILE A 55 10.63 3.42 2.67
N ASP A 56 11.65 4.10 2.15
CA ASP A 56 12.19 5.30 2.76
C ASP A 56 11.17 6.45 2.74
N HIS A 57 10.78 6.91 3.93
CA HIS A 57 9.93 8.08 4.09
C HIS A 57 10.83 9.31 4.26
N PHE A 58 10.89 10.15 3.24
CA PHE A 58 11.79 11.32 3.21
C PHE A 58 11.59 12.28 4.41
N LEU A 59 10.41 12.26 5.05
CA LEU A 59 10.09 13.02 6.26
C LEU A 59 10.63 12.40 7.56
N ASP A 60 10.82 11.08 7.62
CA ASP A 60 11.36 10.39 8.81
C ASP A 60 12.90 10.49 8.91
N MET A 61 13.57 10.88 7.82
CA MET A 61 15.02 11.14 7.83
C MET A 61 15.44 12.36 8.65
N GLU A 62 14.52 13.31 8.91
CA GLU A 62 14.85 14.56 9.63
C GLU A 62 14.82 14.39 11.16
N VAL A 63 14.32 13.25 11.68
CA VAL A 63 14.25 12.95 13.12
C VAL A 63 15.52 12.25 13.65
N MET A 64 16.48 11.91 12.78
CA MET A 64 17.76 11.29 13.17
C MET A 64 18.97 12.26 13.09
N LYS A 65 18.88 13.43 13.71
CA LYS A 65 20.04 14.29 14.03
C LYS A 65 20.09 14.72 15.49
#